data_AF-H1W382-F1
#
_entry.id   AF-H1W382-F1
#
_cell.length_a   1.000
_cell.length_b   1.000
_cell.length_c   1.000
_cell.angle_alpha   90.00
_cell.angle_beta   90.00
_cell.angle_gamma   90.00
#
_symmetry.space_group_name_H-M   'P 1'
#
loop_
_entity.id
_entity.type
_entity.pdbx_description
1 polymer ?
#
loop_
_entity_poly.entity_id
_entity_poly.type
_entity_poly.pdbx_seq_one_letter_code
_entity_poly.pdbx_strand_id
1 'polypeptide(L)'
;MPAQTITNGVNGVNGHGLASKHDNIIQTLNGINADSFENDGQRIEAVTAAYALVARLETPWDFVLRLVMGQPALGAALKVAMDLQLFHEWHTAGDGEKTLAQIQELVPKIETKLLSRILRHLAANHVLEEPSAGVFKPTALSVSFTKPVFGEWINHL
;
A
#
# COMPACT_ATOMS: atom_id res chain seq x y z
N MET A 1 -11.24 6.01 65.57
CA MET A 1 -10.23 7.06 65.35
C MET A 1 -8.98 6.68 66.13
N PRO A 2 -7.78 6.70 65.51
CA PRO A 2 -7.15 7.94 65.04
C PRO A 2 -6.70 7.94 63.58
N ALA A 3 -6.54 9.15 63.04
CA ALA A 3 -5.99 9.47 61.74
C ALA A 3 -4.53 9.92 61.88
N GLN A 4 -3.68 9.56 60.93
CA GLN A 4 -2.45 10.30 60.60
C GLN A 4 -2.24 10.32 59.08
N THR A 5 -2.41 11.50 58.52
CA THR A 5 -1.89 11.98 57.22
C THR A 5 -0.38 12.28 57.45
N ILE A 6 0.61 12.13 56.56
CA ILE A 6 0.87 12.68 55.21
C ILE A 6 2.15 11.96 54.69
N THR A 7 2.24 11.67 53.38
CA THR A 7 3.29 12.21 52.48
C THR A 7 3.07 11.73 51.04
N ASN A 8 2.75 12.70 50.19
CA ASN A 8 2.88 12.59 48.74
C ASN A 8 4.36 12.40 48.39
N GLY A 9 4.67 11.30 47.71
CA GLY A 9 5.90 11.08 46.97
C GLY A 9 5.54 10.81 45.52
N VAL A 10 5.69 11.83 44.70
CA VAL A 10 5.54 11.82 43.24
C VAL A 10 6.56 10.85 42.63
N ASN A 11 6.14 10.03 41.66
CA ASN A 11 6.80 9.92 40.35
C ASN A 11 6.10 8.86 39.50
N GLY A 12 5.34 9.35 38.53
CA GLY A 12 4.92 8.53 37.42
C GLY A 12 6.11 8.09 36.59
N VAL A 13 5.97 6.92 35.96
CA VAL A 13 6.38 6.76 34.57
C VAL A 13 5.25 5.99 33.90
N ASN A 14 4.46 6.71 33.12
CA ASN A 14 3.55 6.12 32.16
C ASN A 14 4.39 5.38 31.10
N GLY A 15 3.90 4.20 30.72
CA GLY A 15 3.89 3.74 29.33
C GLY A 15 5.22 3.68 28.60
N HIS A 16 5.80 2.49 28.55
CA HIS A 16 6.21 1.91 27.28
C HIS A 16 6.03 0.41 27.40
N GLY A 17 4.91 -0.10 26.88
CA GLY A 17 4.76 -1.53 26.65
C GLY A 17 5.94 -1.99 25.81
N LEU A 18 6.60 -3.07 26.25
CA LEU A 18 7.72 -3.71 25.57
C LEU A 18 7.25 -4.15 24.18
N ALA A 19 7.42 -3.30 23.17
CA ALA A 19 7.18 -3.66 21.78
C ALA A 19 8.00 -4.90 21.48
N SER A 20 7.36 -5.93 20.93
CA SER A 20 8.04 -7.19 20.65
C SER A 20 9.14 -6.95 19.62
N LYS A 21 10.16 -7.83 19.57
CA LYS A 21 11.19 -7.76 18.51
C LYS A 21 10.56 -7.70 17.11
N HIS A 22 9.44 -8.39 16.92
CA HIS A 22 8.65 -8.35 15.70
C HIS A 22 8.12 -6.94 15.41
N ASP A 23 7.50 -6.28 16.38
CA ASP A 23 6.89 -4.96 16.18
C ASP A 23 7.94 -3.89 15.83
N ASN A 24 9.12 -3.97 16.46
CA ASN A 24 10.24 -3.08 16.13
C ASN A 24 10.74 -3.27 14.68
N ILE A 25 10.76 -4.51 14.18
CA ILE A 25 11.14 -4.79 12.77
C ILE A 25 10.11 -4.17 11.83
N ILE A 26 8.83 -4.43 12.05
CA ILE A 26 7.75 -3.90 11.19
C ILE A 26 7.74 -2.37 11.21
N GLN A 27 7.88 -1.76 12.39
CA GLN A 27 7.96 -0.30 12.52
C GLN A 27 9.15 0.28 11.76
N THR A 28 10.32 -0.37 11.82
CA THR A 28 11.50 0.06 11.08
C THR A 28 11.26 -0.01 9.57
N LEU A 29 10.71 -1.12 9.07
CA LEU A 29 10.42 -1.30 7.64
C LEU A 29 9.41 -0.27 7.12
N ASN A 30 8.34 -0.01 7.86
CA ASN A 30 7.32 0.97 7.49
C ASN A 30 7.84 2.42 7.49
N GLY A 31 8.94 2.69 8.21
CA GLY A 31 9.57 4.01 8.24
C GLY A 31 10.51 4.30 7.07
N ILE A 32 10.87 3.30 6.26
CA ILE A 32 11.80 3.46 5.14
C ILE A 32 11.04 3.84 3.87
N ASN A 33 11.47 4.92 3.23
CA ASN A 33 10.91 5.39 1.96
C ASN A 33 12.03 6.00 1.08
N ALA A 34 11.68 6.55 -0.09
CA ALA A 34 12.66 7.12 -1.02
C ALA A 34 13.47 8.29 -0.41
N ASP A 35 12.86 9.07 0.49
CA ASP A 35 13.48 10.23 1.14
C ASP A 35 14.40 9.84 2.30
N SER A 36 14.47 8.54 2.64
CA SER A 36 15.39 8.01 3.65
C SER A 36 16.85 7.93 3.17
N PHE A 37 17.11 8.24 1.89
CA PHE A 37 18.41 8.10 1.25
C PHE A 37 18.87 9.44 0.64
N GLU A 38 20.17 9.68 0.64
CA GLU A 38 20.74 10.94 0.13
C GLU A 38 20.73 11.01 -1.40
N ASN A 39 20.78 9.85 -2.07
CA ASN A 39 20.85 9.75 -3.51
C ASN A 39 20.28 8.43 -4.05
N ASP A 40 20.06 8.40 -5.36
CA ASP A 40 19.53 7.26 -6.10
C ASP A 40 20.36 5.99 -5.96
N GLY A 41 21.69 6.10 -5.86
CA GLY A 41 22.57 4.94 -5.68
C GLY A 41 22.27 4.20 -4.39
N GLN A 42 22.23 4.92 -3.27
CA GLN A 42 21.87 4.36 -1.96
C GLN A 42 20.46 3.74 -1.96
N ARG A 43 19.48 4.43 -2.57
CA ARG A 43 18.12 3.91 -2.71
C ARG A 43 18.09 2.60 -3.50
N ILE A 44 18.80 2.51 -4.62
CA ILE A 44 18.83 1.31 -5.47
C ILE A 44 19.49 0.13 -4.74
N GLU A 45 20.56 0.38 -3.99
CA GLU A 45 21.19 -0.63 -3.14
C GLU A 45 20.21 -1.15 -2.08
N ALA A 46 19.47 -0.25 -1.42
CA ALA A 46 18.44 -0.62 -0.45
C ALA A 46 17.29 -1.42 -1.06
N VAL A 47 16.82 -1.06 -2.26
CA VAL A 47 15.80 -1.82 -3.00
C VAL A 47 16.31 -3.24 -3.31
N THR A 48 17.57 -3.36 -3.75
CA THR A 48 18.20 -4.66 -4.01
C THR A 48 18.28 -5.51 -2.74
N ALA A 49 18.69 -4.91 -1.63
CA ALA A 49 18.74 -5.56 -0.32
C ALA A 49 17.34 -5.98 0.17
N ALA A 50 16.30 -5.19 -0.11
CA ALA A 50 14.92 -5.50 0.21
C ALA A 50 14.40 -6.70 -0.60
N TYR A 51 14.68 -6.78 -1.91
CA TYR A 51 14.35 -7.96 -2.69
C TYR A 51 15.07 -9.22 -2.18
N ALA A 52 16.34 -9.10 -1.81
CA ALA A 52 17.08 -10.20 -1.20
C ALA A 52 16.51 -10.60 0.17
N LEU A 53 15.97 -9.65 0.95
CA LEU A 53 15.26 -9.92 2.20
C LEU A 53 13.98 -10.69 1.95
N VAL A 54 13.14 -10.24 1.01
CA VAL A 54 11.90 -10.94 0.62
C VAL A 54 12.21 -12.38 0.21
N ALA A 55 13.23 -12.60 -0.62
CA ALA A 55 13.64 -13.93 -1.04
C ALA A 55 14.09 -14.86 0.10
N ARG A 56 14.59 -14.31 1.21
CA ARG A 56 14.94 -15.10 2.42
C ARG A 56 13.74 -15.39 3.32
N LEU A 57 12.70 -14.56 3.26
CA LEU A 57 11.49 -14.69 4.09
C LEU A 57 10.41 -15.53 3.41
N GLU A 58 10.31 -15.46 2.09
CA GLU A 58 9.33 -16.22 1.33
C GLU A 58 9.58 -17.73 1.43
N THR A 59 8.50 -18.49 1.53
CA THR A 59 8.53 -19.92 1.27
C THR A 59 8.57 -20.18 -0.24
N PRO A 60 9.00 -21.37 -0.71
CA PRO A 60 8.92 -21.72 -2.12
C PRO A 60 7.50 -21.58 -2.70
N TRP A 61 6.47 -21.80 -1.88
CA TRP A 61 5.07 -21.68 -2.32
C TRP A 61 4.65 -20.22 -2.50
N ASP A 62 5.08 -19.32 -1.61
CA ASP A 62 4.81 -17.87 -1.74
C ASP A 62 5.37 -17.33 -3.06
N PHE A 63 6.61 -17.73 -3.38
CA PHE A 63 7.25 -17.38 -4.64
C PHE A 63 6.45 -17.86 -5.86
N VAL A 64 6.06 -19.14 -5.88
CA VAL A 64 5.31 -19.74 -7.01
C VAL A 64 3.96 -19.06 -7.19
N LEU A 65 3.20 -18.83 -6.11
CA LEU A 65 1.92 -18.14 -6.17
C LEU A 65 2.08 -16.70 -6.70
N ARG A 66 3.07 -15.96 -6.22
CA ARG A 66 3.35 -14.60 -6.69
C ARG A 66 3.71 -14.58 -8.16
N LEU A 67 4.58 -15.50 -8.60
CA LEU A 67 5.05 -15.56 -9.99
C LEU A 67 3.95 -16.00 -10.96
N VAL A 68 3.26 -17.10 -10.67
CA VAL A 68 2.34 -17.76 -11.62
C VAL A 68 0.94 -17.15 -11.60
N MET A 69 0.49 -16.65 -10.45
CA MET A 69 -0.86 -16.08 -10.32
C MET A 69 -0.82 -14.57 -10.07
N GLY A 70 0.00 -14.12 -9.13
CA GLY A 70 0.04 -12.71 -8.70
C GLY A 70 0.39 -11.75 -9.84
N GLN A 71 1.56 -11.96 -10.48
CA GLN A 71 2.05 -11.07 -11.54
C GLN A 71 1.13 -11.04 -12.77
N PRO A 72 0.66 -12.17 -13.34
CA PRO A 72 -0.27 -12.14 -14.47
C PRO A 72 -1.60 -11.48 -14.12
N ALA A 73 -2.15 -11.76 -12.94
CA ALA A 73 -3.40 -11.13 -12.50
C ALA A 73 -3.26 -9.62 -12.30
N LEU A 74 -2.10 -9.15 -11.81
CA LEU A 74 -1.82 -7.72 -11.69
C LEU A 74 -1.76 -7.04 -13.05
N GLY A 75 -1.07 -7.63 -14.02
CA GLY A 75 -1.00 -7.11 -15.38
C GLY A 75 -2.39 -6.98 -16.02
N ALA A 76 -3.21 -8.03 -15.93
CA ALA A 76 -4.59 -8.00 -16.44
C ALA A 76 -5.47 -6.95 -15.72
N ALA A 77 -5.34 -6.83 -14.39
CA ALA A 77 -6.08 -5.84 -13.61
C ALA A 77 -5.69 -4.40 -13.99
N LEU A 78 -4.39 -4.15 -14.17
CA LEU A 78 -3.88 -2.85 -14.65
C LEU A 78 -4.40 -2.53 -16.04
N LYS A 79 -4.37 -3.49 -16.97
CA LYS A 79 -4.89 -3.30 -18.32
C LYS A 79 -6.37 -2.93 -18.33
N VAL A 80 -7.19 -3.65 -17.55
CA VAL A 80 -8.62 -3.31 -17.41
C VAL A 80 -8.82 -1.93 -16.78
N ALA A 81 -8.05 -1.58 -15.75
CA ALA A 81 -8.12 -0.26 -15.13
C ALA A 81 -7.77 0.87 -16.12
N MET A 82 -6.76 0.66 -16.97
CA MET A 82 -6.39 1.61 -18.04
C MET A 82 -7.47 1.72 -19.12
N ASP A 83 -8.05 0.59 -19.56
CA ASP A 83 -9.11 0.57 -20.57
C ASP A 83 -10.40 1.26 -20.09
N LEU A 84 -10.66 1.21 -18.78
CA LEU A 84 -11.75 1.94 -18.14
C LEU A 84 -11.43 3.41 -17.88
N GLN A 85 -10.20 3.85 -18.15
CA GLN A 85 -9.68 5.17 -17.81
C GLN A 85 -9.75 5.49 -16.31
N LEU A 86 -9.73 4.45 -15.45
CA LEU A 86 -9.95 4.57 -14.00
C LEU A 86 -9.04 5.61 -13.37
N PHE A 87 -7.73 5.54 -13.62
CA PHE A 87 -6.77 6.47 -13.01
C PHE A 87 -6.94 7.90 -13.50
N HIS A 88 -7.35 8.11 -14.76
CA HIS A 88 -7.58 9.44 -15.32
C HIS A 88 -8.82 10.10 -14.72
N GLU A 89 -9.93 9.37 -14.65
CA GLU A 89 -11.18 9.86 -14.06
C GLU A 89 -11.00 10.17 -12.56
N TRP A 90 -10.28 9.30 -11.85
CA TRP A 90 -9.99 9.52 -10.43
C TRP A 90 -9.08 10.73 -10.20
N HIS A 91 -8.10 10.94 -11.07
CA HIS A 91 -7.22 12.11 -11.03
C HIS A 91 -7.98 13.41 -11.30
N THR A 92 -8.85 13.41 -12.32
CA THR A 92 -9.75 14.54 -12.60
C THR A 92 -10.66 14.83 -11.40
N ALA A 93 -11.05 13.81 -10.65
CA ALA A 93 -11.82 13.91 -9.41
C ALA A 93 -10.98 14.20 -8.15
N GLY A 94 -9.70 14.58 -8.29
CA GLY A 94 -8.85 15.14 -7.24
C GLY A 94 -8.03 14.14 -6.42
N ASP A 95 -7.82 12.91 -6.90
CA ASP A 95 -6.98 11.87 -6.26
C ASP A 95 -7.33 11.50 -4.80
N GLY A 96 -8.50 11.92 -4.34
CA GLY A 96 -8.96 11.66 -2.97
C GLY A 96 -9.38 10.21 -2.73
N GLU A 97 -9.53 9.86 -1.46
CA GLU A 97 -10.15 8.60 -1.04
C GLU A 97 -11.58 8.50 -1.58
N LYS A 98 -11.94 7.31 -2.06
CA LYS A 98 -13.28 7.03 -2.58
C LYS A 98 -13.76 5.65 -2.16
N THR A 99 -15.05 5.56 -1.87
CA THR A 99 -15.73 4.27 -1.67
C THR A 99 -15.88 3.54 -3.01
N LEU A 100 -16.07 2.22 -2.97
CA LEU A 100 -16.40 1.43 -4.16
C LEU A 100 -17.55 2.03 -4.99
N ALA A 101 -18.60 2.56 -4.33
CA ALA A 101 -19.75 3.16 -5.01
C ALA A 101 -19.35 4.43 -5.77
N GLN A 102 -18.57 5.31 -5.15
CA GLN A 102 -18.07 6.53 -5.80
C GLN A 102 -17.13 6.21 -6.96
N ILE A 103 -16.33 5.15 -6.86
CA ILE A 103 -15.46 4.72 -7.96
C ILE A 103 -16.29 4.14 -9.11
N GLN A 104 -17.35 3.39 -8.80
CA GLN A 104 -18.29 2.86 -9.78
C GLN A 104 -18.97 3.97 -10.59
N GLU A 105 -19.24 5.14 -9.97
CA GLU A 105 -19.77 6.32 -10.67
C GLU A 105 -18.77 6.90 -11.69
N LEU A 106 -17.46 6.83 -11.40
CA LEU A 106 -16.40 7.25 -12.34
C LEU A 106 -16.29 6.29 -13.52
N VAL A 107 -16.45 4.98 -13.28
CA VAL A 107 -16.32 3.93 -14.31
C VAL A 107 -17.60 3.08 -14.40
N PRO A 108 -18.72 3.63 -14.91
CA PRO A 108 -20.03 2.96 -14.83
C PRO A 108 -20.16 1.71 -15.71
N LYS A 109 -19.22 1.47 -16.64
CA LYS A 109 -19.29 0.38 -17.62
C LYS A 109 -18.86 -0.98 -17.08
N ILE A 110 -18.20 -1.04 -15.92
CA ILE A 110 -17.75 -2.28 -15.29
C ILE A 110 -18.77 -2.76 -14.25
N GLU A 111 -18.96 -4.06 -14.12
CA GLU A 111 -19.80 -4.65 -13.08
C GLU A 111 -19.15 -4.47 -11.69
N THR A 112 -19.95 -4.12 -10.69
CA THR A 112 -19.46 -3.68 -9.37
C THR A 112 -18.65 -4.73 -8.62
N LYS A 113 -19.03 -6.03 -8.68
CA LYS A 113 -18.22 -7.09 -8.04
C LYS A 113 -16.89 -7.27 -8.76
N LEU A 114 -16.86 -7.16 -10.09
CA LEU A 114 -15.61 -7.18 -10.84
C LEU A 114 -14.71 -5.98 -10.49
N LEU A 115 -15.26 -4.76 -10.46
CA LEU A 115 -14.54 -3.57 -10.04
C LEU A 115 -13.96 -3.74 -8.63
N SER A 116 -14.76 -4.24 -7.70
CA SER A 116 -14.33 -4.51 -6.32
C SER A 116 -13.15 -5.48 -6.24
N ARG A 117 -13.15 -6.54 -7.06
CA ARG A 117 -12.03 -7.49 -7.14
C ARG A 117 -10.77 -6.85 -7.70
N ILE A 118 -10.91 -6.03 -8.75
CA ILE A 118 -9.78 -5.30 -9.35
C ILE A 118 -9.17 -4.33 -8.34
N LEU A 119 -9.99 -3.50 -7.69
CA LEU A 119 -9.51 -2.52 -6.71
C LEU A 119 -8.76 -3.16 -5.55
N ARG A 120 -9.31 -4.24 -4.96
CA ARG A 120 -8.60 -4.98 -3.91
C ARG A 120 -7.31 -5.64 -4.40
N HIS A 121 -7.29 -6.14 -5.63
CA HIS A 121 -6.08 -6.72 -6.20
C HIS A 121 -4.99 -5.66 -6.43
N LEU A 122 -5.37 -4.48 -6.92
CA LEU A 122 -4.47 -3.33 -7.04
C LEU A 122 -3.96 -2.86 -5.67
N ALA A 123 -4.83 -2.83 -4.65
CA ALA A 123 -4.45 -2.47 -3.29
C ALA A 123 -3.47 -3.48 -2.66
N ALA A 124 -3.73 -4.77 -2.83
CA ALA A 124 -2.84 -5.84 -2.37
C ALA A 124 -1.45 -5.82 -3.03
N ASN A 125 -1.31 -5.16 -4.18
CA ASN A 125 -0.04 -4.97 -4.89
C ASN A 125 0.50 -3.53 -4.76
N HIS A 126 0.01 -2.75 -3.79
CA HIS A 126 0.46 -1.39 -3.48
C HIS A 126 0.33 -0.39 -4.64
N VAL A 127 -0.51 -0.70 -5.64
CA VAL A 127 -0.90 0.27 -6.67
C VAL A 127 -1.91 1.26 -6.10
N LEU A 128 -2.81 0.77 -5.25
CA LEU A 128 -3.74 1.58 -4.45
C LEU A 128 -3.47 1.35 -2.96
N GLU A 129 -4.01 2.23 -2.12
CA GLU A 129 -4.19 1.96 -0.70
C GLU A 129 -5.66 1.57 -0.45
N GLU A 130 -5.90 0.73 0.56
CA GLU A 130 -7.24 0.48 1.12
C GLU A 130 -7.23 0.86 2.61
N PRO A 131 -7.39 2.16 2.96
CA PRO A 131 -7.28 2.63 4.34
C PRO A 131 -8.34 2.02 5.27
N SER A 132 -9.49 1.66 4.72
CA SER A 132 -10.54 0.91 5.41
C SER A 132 -11.32 0.07 4.40
N ALA A 133 -12.04 -0.96 4.88
CA ALA A 133 -12.72 -1.92 4.02
C ALA A 133 -13.65 -1.24 3.01
N GLY A 134 -13.36 -1.40 1.71
CA GLY A 134 -14.14 -0.83 0.62
C GLY A 134 -13.91 0.66 0.34
N VAL A 135 -12.92 1.28 0.98
CA VAL A 135 -12.44 2.64 0.70
C VAL A 135 -11.04 2.55 0.13
N PHE A 136 -10.82 3.17 -1.02
CA PHE A 136 -9.57 3.09 -1.75
C PHE A 136 -8.99 4.48 -2.00
N LYS A 137 -7.67 4.53 -2.17
CA LYS A 137 -6.94 5.77 -2.45
C LYS A 137 -5.85 5.54 -3.50
N PRO A 138 -5.68 6.47 -4.45
CA PRO A 138 -4.51 6.47 -5.33
C PRO A 138 -3.21 6.62 -4.54
N THR A 139 -2.21 5.82 -4.91
CA THR A 139 -0.81 6.04 -4.53
C THR A 139 -0.11 6.93 -5.56
N ALA A 140 1.09 7.43 -5.22
CA ALA A 140 1.96 8.11 -6.17
C ALA A 140 2.23 7.27 -7.44
N LEU A 141 2.31 5.93 -7.30
CA LEU A 141 2.45 5.02 -8.44
C LEU A 141 1.21 5.06 -9.34
N SER A 142 0.00 4.87 -8.79
CA SER A 142 -1.22 4.90 -9.62
C SER A 142 -1.46 6.25 -10.29
N VAL A 143 -1.14 7.36 -9.62
CA VAL A 143 -1.23 8.70 -10.21
C VAL A 143 -0.25 8.85 -11.37
N SER A 144 0.93 8.23 -11.29
CA SER A 144 1.92 8.29 -12.38
C SER A 144 1.42 7.71 -13.70
N PHE A 145 0.46 6.77 -13.68
CA PHE A 145 -0.12 6.17 -14.89
C PHE A 145 -0.93 7.14 -15.74
N THR A 146 -1.32 8.30 -15.19
CA THR A 146 -1.94 9.38 -15.95
C THR A 146 -0.95 10.09 -16.90
N LYS A 147 0.36 9.89 -16.69
CA LYS A 147 1.41 10.44 -17.55
C LYS A 147 1.69 9.46 -18.70
N PRO A 148 1.73 9.91 -19.97
CA PRO A 148 1.92 9.03 -21.12
C PRO A 148 3.15 8.12 -21.01
N VAL A 149 4.27 8.66 -20.53
CA VAL A 149 5.55 7.93 -20.37
C VAL A 149 5.44 6.67 -19.50
N PHE A 150 4.48 6.60 -18.58
CA PHE A 150 4.26 5.42 -17.73
C PHE A 150 3.02 4.63 -18.17
N GLY A 151 1.93 5.33 -18.50
CA GLY A 151 0.66 4.69 -18.87
C GLY A 151 0.72 3.90 -20.19
N GLU A 152 1.49 4.37 -21.18
CA GLU A 152 1.56 3.70 -22.49
C GLU A 152 2.14 2.29 -22.40
N TRP A 153 3.12 2.06 -21.52
CA TRP A 153 3.72 0.73 -21.34
C TRP A 153 2.73 -0.31 -20.81
N ILE A 154 1.73 0.11 -20.03
CA ILE A 154 0.69 -0.79 -19.51
C ILE A 154 -0.22 -1.29 -20.64
N ASN A 155 -0.38 -0.51 -21.72
CA ASN A 155 -1.18 -0.94 -22.88
C ASN A 155 -0.52 -2.08 -23.68
N HIS A 156 0.75 -2.39 -23.40
CA HIS A 156 1.50 -3.48 -24.03
C HIS A 156 1.55 -4.78 -23.19
N LEU A 157 0.91 -4.80 -22.01
CA LEU A 157 0.68 -6.01 -21.21
C LEU A 157 -0.42 -6.88 -21.83
#